data_AF-A0A6I5NTV7-F1
#
_entry.id   AF-A0A6I5NTV7-F1
#
_cell.length_a   1.000
_cell.length_b   1.000
_cell.length_c   1.000
_cell.angle_alpha   90.00
_cell.angle_beta   90.00
_cell.angle_gamma   90.00
#
_symmetry.space_group_name_H-M   'P 1'
#
loop_
_entity.id
_entity.type
_entity.pdbx_description
1 polymer ?
#
loop_
_entity_poly.entity_id
_entity_poly.type
_entity_poly.pdbx_seq_one_letter_code
_entity_poly.pdbx_strand_id
1 'polypeptide(L)'
;MVRFAKFFSCSSLTLMALVLGGSVGSPVAIADGIPGVTLGTETGADPTPADDATVTDAASDRYTQAMLVGYAAAEQGDYQTALINFRRALAERPGDVYALRAIANVESYLAAERREIARQQRLAALQLQVEAAVAVNDWACAAATVDEMITLVPANSLERSRLVTYRGELSSLLDARSDIEQWSSVCPG
;
A
#
# COMPACT_ATOMS: atom_id res chain seq x y z
N MET A 1 -14.52 49.13 15.47
CA MET A 1 -15.93 48.79 15.79
C MET A 1 -16.28 47.56 14.95
N VAL A 2 -16.31 46.34 15.51
CA VAL A 2 -17.55 45.63 15.96
C VAL A 2 -18.39 45.27 14.71
N ARG A 3 -18.68 44.01 14.30
CA ARG A 3 -18.84 42.73 15.01
C ARG A 3 -19.19 41.58 14.02
N PHE A 4 -19.00 40.34 14.50
CA PHE A 4 -19.81 39.11 14.34
C PHE A 4 -19.73 38.18 13.10
N ALA A 5 -19.28 36.98 13.46
CA ALA A 5 -19.49 35.67 12.86
C ALA A 5 -20.96 35.30 12.55
N LYS A 6 -21.12 34.34 11.64
CA LYS A 6 -22.22 33.36 11.68
C LYS A 6 -21.73 31.97 11.22
N PHE A 7 -21.54 31.11 12.22
CA PHE A 7 -21.70 29.66 12.13
C PHE A 7 -23.14 29.32 11.75
N PHE A 8 -23.37 28.24 10.99
CA PHE A 8 -24.44 27.22 11.13
C PHE A 8 -24.26 26.25 9.95
N SER A 9 -23.63 25.08 10.14
CA SER A 9 -24.24 23.85 10.65
C SER A 9 -25.46 23.41 9.82
N CYS A 10 -25.29 22.37 9.02
CA CYS A 10 -26.40 21.52 8.59
C CYS A 10 -25.94 20.05 8.61
N SER A 11 -26.40 19.36 9.65
CA SER A 11 -26.43 17.91 9.81
C SER A 11 -27.15 17.21 8.66
N SER A 12 -26.70 16.01 8.31
CA SER A 12 -27.55 14.82 8.37
C SER A 12 -26.71 13.55 8.33
N LEU A 13 -26.56 12.95 9.51
CA LEU A 13 -26.22 11.54 9.70
C LEU A 13 -27.28 10.69 8.99
N THR A 14 -26.85 9.74 8.16
CA THR A 14 -27.71 8.61 7.78
C THR A 14 -27.16 7.35 8.42
N LEU A 15 -27.98 6.79 9.31
CA LEU A 15 -27.83 5.51 10.00
C LEU A 15 -28.18 4.37 9.03
N MET A 16 -27.40 3.30 8.95
CA MET A 16 -27.97 1.98 8.64
C MET A 16 -27.11 0.86 9.22
N ALA A 17 -27.69 0.15 10.18
CA ALA A 17 -27.21 -1.11 10.73
C ALA A 17 -28.14 -2.23 10.25
N LEU A 18 -27.57 -3.39 9.85
CA LEU A 18 -28.27 -4.67 9.68
C LEU A 18 -27.19 -5.78 9.72
N VAL A 19 -26.95 -6.45 10.86
CA VAL A 19 -27.62 -7.64 11.42
C VAL A 19 -27.35 -8.95 10.65
N LEU A 20 -26.47 -9.75 11.28
CA LEU A 20 -26.51 -11.19 11.60
C LEU A 20 -26.91 -12.25 10.55
N GLY A 21 -26.06 -13.28 10.47
CA GLY A 21 -26.37 -14.67 10.13
C GLY A 21 -25.08 -15.43 9.75
N GLY A 22 -24.62 -16.51 10.37
CA GLY A 22 -25.22 -17.46 11.30
C GLY A 22 -25.11 -18.88 10.72
N SER A 23 -24.23 -19.71 11.29
CA SER A 23 -24.14 -21.20 11.19
C SER A 23 -23.93 -21.81 9.79
N VAL A 24 -23.28 -22.97 9.60
CA VAL A 24 -23.41 -24.25 10.31
C VAL A 24 -22.13 -25.07 10.07
N GLY A 25 -21.58 -25.68 11.13
CA GLY A 25 -20.67 -26.81 10.98
C GLY A 25 -21.45 -28.12 10.82
N SER A 26 -20.80 -29.14 10.29
CA SER A 26 -21.01 -30.52 10.74
C SER A 26 -19.84 -31.43 10.30
N PRO A 27 -19.42 -32.36 11.16
CA PRO A 27 -18.33 -33.30 10.92
C PRO A 27 -18.85 -34.58 10.26
N VAL A 28 -17.98 -35.28 9.53
CA VAL A 28 -18.19 -36.70 9.19
C VAL A 28 -17.03 -37.50 9.76
N ALA A 29 -17.39 -38.35 10.72
CA ALA A 29 -16.62 -39.48 11.19
C ALA A 29 -17.11 -40.76 10.48
N ILE A 30 -16.46 -41.88 10.82
CA ILE A 30 -16.79 -43.30 10.55
C ILE A 30 -16.11 -43.85 9.28
N ALA A 31 -15.53 -45.05 9.22
CA ALA A 31 -14.95 -46.01 10.16
C ALA A 31 -14.38 -47.18 9.31
N ASP A 32 -13.62 -48.05 10.00
CA ASP A 32 -13.45 -49.50 9.78
C ASP A 32 -12.59 -50.05 8.63
N GLY A 33 -11.60 -50.89 9.01
CA GLY A 33 -10.91 -51.81 8.10
C GLY A 33 -9.59 -52.43 8.60
N ILE A 34 -9.61 -53.24 9.67
CA ILE A 34 -8.57 -54.20 10.13
C ILE A 34 -8.42 -55.32 9.04
N PRO A 35 -7.26 -55.92 8.68
CA PRO A 35 -6.40 -56.71 9.57
C PRO A 35 -4.89 -56.86 9.23
N GLY A 36 -4.12 -57.18 10.27
CA GLY A 36 -2.96 -58.06 10.14
C GLY A 36 -1.61 -57.37 10.21
N VAL A 37 -1.05 -57.25 11.42
CA VAL A 37 0.38 -57.46 11.63
C VAL A 37 0.56 -58.18 12.95
N THR A 38 1.34 -59.25 12.87
CA THR A 38 1.65 -60.27 13.86
C THR A 38 2.44 -59.73 15.05
N LEU A 39 2.16 -60.27 16.25
CA LEU A 39 3.06 -60.17 17.41
C LEU A 39 4.43 -60.78 17.05
N GLY A 40 5.44 -59.92 16.92
CA GLY A 40 6.84 -60.27 16.97
C GLY A 40 7.41 -59.86 18.32
N THR A 41 7.70 -60.84 19.18
CA THR A 41 8.45 -60.67 20.41
C THR A 41 9.93 -60.63 20.07
N GLU A 42 10.56 -59.46 20.09
CA GLU A 42 12.02 -59.36 20.03
C GLU A 42 12.54 -58.54 21.20
N THR A 43 13.19 -59.28 22.08
CA THR A 43 13.83 -58.89 23.32
C THR A 43 15.08 -58.06 23.07
N GLY A 44 15.12 -56.85 23.65
CA GLY A 44 16.29 -56.26 24.30
C GLY A 44 17.42 -55.70 23.42
N ALA A 45 17.45 -54.37 23.26
CA ALA A 45 18.68 -53.57 23.19
C ALA A 45 18.39 -52.09 23.52
N ASP A 46 18.85 -51.69 24.71
CA ASP A 46 19.41 -50.38 25.10
C ASP A 46 18.80 -49.06 24.55
N PRO A 47 18.17 -48.21 25.40
CA PRO A 47 17.78 -46.85 25.01
C PRO A 47 18.95 -45.89 25.24
N THR A 48 19.74 -45.63 24.20
CA THR A 48 20.48 -44.37 24.11
C THR A 48 19.76 -43.45 23.12
N PRO A 49 18.93 -42.49 23.57
CA PRO A 49 18.42 -41.45 22.69
C PRO A 49 19.58 -40.46 22.42
N ALA A 50 20.23 -40.63 21.27
CA ALA A 50 20.97 -39.53 20.67
C ALA A 50 19.91 -38.54 20.11
N ASP A 51 19.58 -37.55 20.93
CA ASP A 51 18.79 -36.37 20.59
C ASP A 51 19.43 -35.59 19.45
N ASP A 52 19.07 -35.90 18.19
CA ASP A 52 19.42 -35.06 17.03
C ASP A 52 18.25 -34.92 16.03
N ALA A 53 17.02 -35.21 16.45
CA ALA A 53 15.84 -35.22 15.56
C ALA A 53 14.75 -34.18 15.89
N THR A 54 14.97 -33.26 16.83
CA THR A 54 13.93 -32.27 17.22
C THR A 54 14.10 -30.89 16.58
N VAL A 55 15.19 -30.65 15.86
CA VAL A 55 15.49 -29.32 15.27
C VAL A 55 14.67 -29.08 13.98
N THR A 56 14.29 -30.13 13.26
CA THR A 56 13.59 -29.98 11.96
C THR A 56 12.11 -29.62 12.11
N ASP A 57 11.41 -30.17 13.11
CA ASP A 57 9.99 -29.90 13.31
C ASP A 57 9.74 -28.50 13.87
N ALA A 58 10.50 -28.08 14.89
CA ALA A 58 10.33 -26.75 15.49
C ALA A 58 10.68 -25.61 14.52
N ALA A 59 11.73 -25.76 13.70
CA ALA A 59 12.08 -24.78 12.66
C ALA A 59 11.05 -24.80 11.51
N SER A 60 10.51 -25.97 11.17
CA SER A 60 9.41 -26.10 10.21
C SER A 60 8.14 -25.40 10.69
N ASP A 61 7.83 -25.49 11.98
CA ASP A 61 6.67 -24.85 12.59
C ASP A 61 6.83 -23.32 12.63
N ARG A 62 8.01 -22.82 13.02
CA ARG A 62 8.32 -21.38 13.02
C ARG A 62 8.28 -20.79 11.61
N TYR A 63 8.86 -21.48 10.63
CA TYR A 63 8.78 -21.11 9.23
C TYR A 63 7.31 -21.01 8.79
N THR A 64 6.53 -22.06 9.03
CA THR A 64 5.13 -22.15 8.61
C THR A 64 4.30 -21.04 9.25
N GLN A 65 4.47 -20.82 10.55
CA GLN A 65 3.80 -19.73 11.27
C GLN A 65 4.17 -18.37 10.70
N ALA A 66 5.46 -18.10 10.48
CA ALA A 66 5.94 -16.85 9.93
C ALA A 66 5.39 -16.61 8.51
N MET A 67 5.34 -17.64 7.66
CA MET A 67 4.72 -17.56 6.34
C MET A 67 3.22 -17.26 6.43
N LEU A 68 2.47 -17.97 7.29
CA LEU A 68 1.03 -17.76 7.48
C LEU A 68 0.71 -16.34 7.96
N VAL A 69 1.43 -15.85 8.98
CA VAL A 69 1.25 -14.48 9.50
C VAL A 69 1.65 -13.46 8.43
N GLY A 70 2.72 -13.71 7.69
CA GLY A 70 3.17 -12.84 6.61
C GLY A 70 2.12 -12.68 5.51
N TYR A 71 1.51 -13.78 5.07
CA TYR A 71 0.44 -13.73 4.07
C TYR A 71 -0.83 -13.08 4.61
N ALA A 72 -1.25 -13.41 5.83
CA ALA A 72 -2.42 -12.79 6.45
C ALA A 72 -2.25 -11.27 6.60
N ALA A 73 -1.06 -10.78 6.94
CA ALA A 73 -0.75 -9.35 7.00
C ALA A 73 -0.75 -8.71 5.61
N ALA A 74 -0.17 -9.38 4.60
CA ALA A 74 -0.17 -8.88 3.22
C ALA A 74 -1.59 -8.78 2.62
N GLU A 75 -2.48 -9.73 2.94
CA GLU A 75 -3.89 -9.69 2.55
C GLU A 75 -4.65 -8.52 3.20
N GLN A 76 -4.25 -8.12 4.40
CA GLN A 76 -4.78 -6.95 5.10
C GLN A 76 -4.15 -5.63 4.64
N GLY A 77 -3.16 -5.66 3.75
CA GLY A 77 -2.39 -4.49 3.31
C GLY A 77 -1.33 -4.01 4.30
N ASP A 78 -1.08 -4.75 5.40
CA ASP A 78 0.00 -4.47 6.34
C ASP A 78 1.32 -5.07 5.82
N TYR A 79 1.87 -4.40 4.81
CA TYR A 79 3.08 -4.86 4.13
C TYR A 79 4.34 -4.78 5.00
N GLN A 80 4.37 -3.91 6.01
CA GLN A 80 5.48 -3.83 6.96
C GLN A 80 5.50 -5.06 7.87
N THR A 81 4.36 -5.42 8.47
CA THR A 81 4.24 -6.65 9.27
C THR A 81 4.48 -7.88 8.42
N ALA A 82 3.98 -7.90 7.17
CA ALA A 82 4.23 -9.00 6.24
C ALA A 82 5.74 -9.19 5.97
N LEU A 83 6.45 -8.11 5.65
CA LEU A 83 7.89 -8.13 5.37
C LEU A 83 8.70 -8.64 6.57
N ILE A 84 8.36 -8.22 7.78
CA ILE A 84 9.02 -8.70 9.01
C ILE A 84 8.87 -10.22 9.14
N ASN A 85 7.66 -10.75 8.92
CA ASN A 85 7.40 -12.18 9.07
C ASN A 85 8.00 -13.02 7.93
N PHE A 86 7.98 -12.54 6.68
CA PHE A 86 8.67 -13.25 5.59
C PHE A 86 10.19 -13.28 5.79
N ARG A 87 10.78 -12.22 6.36
CA ARG A 87 12.22 -12.23 6.73
C ARG A 87 12.52 -13.22 7.86
N ARG A 88 11.61 -13.37 8.84
CA ARG A 88 11.71 -14.43 9.85
C ARG A 88 11.66 -15.81 9.22
N ALA A 89 10.70 -16.06 8.31
CA ALA A 89 10.62 -17.32 7.58
C ALA A 89 11.92 -17.62 6.80
N LEU A 90 12.49 -16.62 6.13
CA LEU A 90 13.76 -16.77 5.42
C LEU A 90 14.95 -17.05 6.35
N ALA A 91 14.93 -16.52 7.58
CA ALA A 91 15.97 -16.81 8.58
C ALA A 91 15.89 -18.26 9.09
N GLU A 92 14.69 -18.82 9.24
CA GLU A 92 14.49 -20.23 9.58
C GLU A 92 14.87 -21.16 8.41
N ARG A 93 14.65 -20.74 7.17
CA ARG A 93 15.01 -21.49 5.95
C ARG A 93 15.79 -20.62 4.94
N PRO A 94 17.11 -20.49 5.11
CA PRO A 94 17.94 -19.72 4.18
C PRO A 94 17.83 -20.26 2.76
N GLY A 95 17.58 -19.37 1.80
CA GLY A 95 17.44 -19.72 0.38
C GLY A 95 16.06 -20.25 -0.02
N ASP A 96 15.06 -20.22 0.88
CA ASP A 96 13.69 -20.60 0.54
C ASP A 96 13.11 -19.66 -0.53
N VAL A 97 12.73 -20.25 -1.66
CA VAL A 97 12.24 -19.53 -2.85
C VAL A 97 10.85 -18.92 -2.63
N TYR A 98 10.06 -19.43 -1.69
CA TYR A 98 8.74 -18.89 -1.39
C TYR A 98 8.85 -17.64 -0.52
N ALA A 99 9.66 -17.69 0.54
CA ALA A 99 9.95 -16.54 1.41
C ALA A 99 10.62 -15.39 0.63
N LEU A 100 11.62 -15.69 -0.22
CA LEU A 100 12.27 -14.68 -1.06
C LEU A 100 11.30 -13.98 -2.01
N ARG A 101 10.42 -14.75 -2.66
CA ARG A 101 9.40 -14.20 -3.56
C ARG A 101 8.35 -13.39 -2.80
N ALA A 102 7.94 -13.84 -1.61
CA ALA A 102 7.02 -13.09 -0.76
C ALA A 102 7.62 -11.74 -0.34
N ILE A 103 8.90 -11.70 0.05
CA ILE A 103 9.64 -10.47 0.35
C ILE A 103 9.65 -9.54 -0.86
N ALA A 104 10.04 -10.03 -2.04
CA ALA A 104 10.10 -9.22 -3.26
C ALA A 104 8.73 -8.61 -3.60
N ASN A 105 7.65 -9.39 -3.45
CA ASN A 105 6.29 -8.91 -3.67
C ASN A 105 5.94 -7.76 -2.71
N VAL A 106 6.14 -7.92 -1.40
CA VAL A 106 5.79 -6.86 -0.43
C VAL A 106 6.68 -5.63 -0.55
N GLU A 107 7.96 -5.80 -0.88
CA GLU A 107 8.85 -4.67 -1.16
C GLU A 107 8.39 -3.86 -2.39
N SER A 108 7.82 -4.53 -3.40
CA SER A 108 7.23 -3.86 -4.57
C SER A 108 6.00 -3.01 -4.20
N TYR A 109 5.13 -3.51 -3.32
CA TYR A 109 3.96 -2.77 -2.83
C TYR A 109 4.39 -1.54 -2.01
N LEU A 110 5.33 -1.73 -1.08
CA LEU A 110 5.90 -0.63 -0.30
C LEU A 110 6.58 0.44 -1.18
N ALA A 111 7.25 0.02 -2.26
CA ALA A 111 7.85 0.96 -3.20
C ALA A 111 6.80 1.71 -4.05
N ALA A 112 5.69 1.04 -4.41
CA ALA A 112 4.58 1.70 -5.08
C ALA A 112 3.92 2.75 -4.17
N GLU A 113 3.67 2.42 -2.90
CA GLU A 113 3.11 3.33 -1.91
C GLU A 113 4.00 4.57 -1.71
N ARG A 114 5.31 4.38 -1.54
CA ARG A 114 6.26 5.50 -1.43
C ARG A 114 6.25 6.42 -2.65
N ARG A 115 6.15 5.85 -3.86
CA ARG A 115 6.07 6.63 -5.10
C ARG A 115 4.79 7.45 -5.16
N GLU A 116 3.66 6.87 -4.75
CA GLU A 116 2.39 7.59 -4.71
C GLU A 116 2.42 8.74 -3.71
N ILE A 117 2.96 8.53 -2.51
CA ILE A 117 3.14 9.61 -1.51
C ILE A 117 4.03 10.72 -2.07
N ALA A 118 5.17 10.38 -2.68
CA ALA A 118 6.07 11.37 -3.27
C ALA A 118 5.38 12.16 -4.41
N ARG A 119 4.59 11.48 -5.25
CA ARG A 119 3.80 12.11 -6.32
C ARG A 119 2.79 13.09 -5.74
N GLN A 120 2.07 12.70 -4.69
CA GLN A 120 1.08 13.56 -4.02
C GLN A 120 1.74 14.78 -3.37
N GLN A 121 2.88 14.60 -2.69
CA GLN A 121 3.64 15.71 -2.12
C GLN A 121 4.11 16.69 -3.18
N ARG A 122 4.58 16.19 -4.34
CA ARG A 122 4.97 17.05 -5.46
C ARG A 122 3.78 17.83 -6.02
N LEU A 123 2.64 17.18 -6.22
CA LEU A 123 1.42 17.86 -6.67
C LEU A 123 0.96 18.96 -5.70
N ALA A 124 1.00 18.70 -4.38
CA ALA A 124 0.64 19.70 -3.38
C ALA A 124 1.59 20.90 -3.38
N ALA A 125 2.90 20.66 -3.55
CA ALA A 125 3.88 21.74 -3.68
C ALA A 125 3.64 22.59 -4.94
N LEU A 126 3.36 21.94 -6.08
CA LEU A 126 3.05 22.62 -7.34
C LEU A 126 1.77 23.45 -7.25
N GLN A 127 0.74 22.97 -6.53
CA GLN A 127 -0.48 23.75 -6.30
C GLN A 127 -0.19 25.09 -5.60
N LEU A 128 0.64 25.08 -4.55
CA LEU A 128 1.05 26.30 -3.86
C LEU A 128 1.86 27.24 -4.76
N GLN A 129 2.70 26.68 -5.63
CA GLN A 129 3.49 27.44 -6.59
C GLN A 129 2.61 28.12 -7.65
N VAL A 130 1.57 27.43 -8.16
CA VAL A 130 0.57 28.03 -9.06
C VAL A 130 -0.15 29.18 -8.36
N GLU A 131 -0.62 28.99 -7.13
CA GLU A 131 -1.32 30.03 -6.37
C GLU A 131 -0.44 31.27 -6.16
N ALA A 132 0.83 31.07 -5.81
CA ALA A 132 1.79 32.16 -5.63
C ALA A 132 2.06 32.91 -6.95
N ALA A 133 2.27 32.18 -8.04
CA ALA A 133 2.49 32.77 -9.36
C ALA A 133 1.29 33.59 -9.84
N VAL A 134 0.07 33.05 -9.69
CA VAL A 134 -1.18 33.74 -10.05
C VAL A 134 -1.39 35.00 -9.19
N ALA A 135 -1.07 34.96 -7.90
CA ALA A 135 -1.22 36.10 -7.00
C ALA A 135 -0.38 37.32 -7.42
N VAL A 136 0.76 37.09 -8.07
CA VAL A 136 1.64 38.15 -8.58
C VAL A 136 1.52 38.38 -10.09
N ASN A 137 0.52 37.76 -10.74
CA ASN A 137 0.30 37.80 -12.19
C ASN A 137 1.45 37.21 -13.04
N ASP A 138 2.24 36.30 -12.49
CA ASP A 138 3.25 35.55 -13.25
C ASP A 138 2.60 34.35 -13.97
N TRP A 139 1.91 34.65 -15.07
CA TRP A 139 1.19 33.63 -15.84
C TRP A 139 2.14 32.64 -16.53
N ALA A 140 3.36 33.07 -16.85
CA ALA A 140 4.36 32.21 -17.46
C ALA A 140 4.78 31.14 -16.45
N CYS A 141 5.04 31.53 -15.20
CA CYS A 141 5.38 30.58 -14.16
C CYS A 141 4.19 29.68 -13.77
N ALA A 142 2.97 30.24 -13.70
CA ALA A 142 1.76 29.44 -13.46
C ALA A 142 1.58 28.36 -14.55
N ALA A 143 1.73 28.71 -15.83
CA ALA A 143 1.59 27.78 -16.94
C ALA A 143 2.64 26.66 -16.90
N ALA A 144 3.91 27.00 -16.68
CA ALA A 144 4.98 26.01 -16.56
C ALA A 144 4.76 25.04 -15.39
N THR A 145 4.27 25.55 -14.26
CA THR A 145 3.95 24.73 -13.07
C THR A 145 2.80 23.76 -13.37
N VAL A 146 1.76 24.22 -14.08
CA VAL A 146 0.64 23.36 -14.51
C VAL A 146 1.09 22.30 -15.53
N ASP A 147 1.99 22.64 -16.45
CA ASP A 147 2.59 21.67 -17.38
C ASP A 147 3.27 20.52 -16.62
N GLU A 148 3.99 20.82 -15.53
CA GLU A 148 4.55 19.78 -14.66
C GLU A 148 3.47 18.92 -14.00
N MET A 149 2.41 19.52 -13.45
CA MET A 149 1.29 18.78 -12.87
C MET A 149 0.65 17.81 -13.87
N ILE A 150 0.52 18.20 -15.15
CA ILE A 150 -0.02 17.34 -16.22
C ILE A 150 0.82 16.08 -16.43
N THR A 151 2.14 16.15 -16.21
CA THR A 151 3.02 14.97 -16.32
C THR A 151 2.85 13.98 -15.17
N LEU A 152 2.46 14.47 -13.99
CA LEU A 152 2.30 13.67 -12.76
C LEU A 152 0.90 13.07 -12.61
N VAL A 153 -0.09 13.57 -13.35
CA VAL A 153 -1.48 13.10 -13.31
C VAL A 153 -1.73 12.06 -14.42
N PRO A 154 -2.43 10.94 -14.13
CA PRO A 154 -2.72 9.89 -15.11
C PRO A 154 -3.37 10.41 -16.40
N ALA A 155 -2.95 9.87 -17.55
CA ALA A 155 -3.32 10.39 -18.88
C ALA A 155 -4.83 10.43 -19.16
N ASN A 156 -5.57 9.47 -18.64
CA ASN A 156 -7.00 9.28 -18.89
C ASN A 156 -7.89 9.76 -17.71
N SER A 157 -7.36 10.58 -16.80
CA SER A 157 -8.12 11.09 -15.68
C SER A 157 -8.84 12.40 -16.01
N LEU A 158 -10.00 12.60 -15.37
CA LEU A 158 -10.72 13.88 -15.42
C LEU A 158 -9.86 15.04 -14.90
N GLU A 159 -9.04 14.79 -13.88
CA GLU A 159 -8.13 15.78 -13.29
C GLU A 159 -7.13 16.31 -14.33
N ARG A 160 -6.56 15.43 -15.16
CA ARG A 160 -5.65 15.84 -16.23
C ARG A 160 -6.37 16.70 -17.26
N SER A 161 -7.56 16.30 -17.69
CA SER A 161 -8.36 17.10 -18.62
C SER A 161 -8.64 18.51 -18.08
N ARG A 162 -8.93 18.63 -16.78
CA ARG A 162 -9.11 19.94 -16.12
C ARG A 162 -7.82 20.76 -16.12
N LEU A 163 -6.67 20.16 -15.82
CA LEU A 163 -5.37 20.84 -15.88
C LEU A 163 -5.03 21.31 -17.29
N VAL A 164 -5.32 20.50 -18.32
CA VAL A 164 -5.11 20.88 -19.72
C VAL A 164 -5.98 22.07 -20.11
N THR A 165 -7.26 22.10 -19.70
CA THR A 165 -8.15 23.25 -19.92
C THR A 165 -7.60 24.49 -19.21
N TYR A 166 -7.25 24.37 -17.92
CA TYR A 166 -6.71 25.48 -17.13
C TYR A 166 -5.41 26.04 -17.73
N ARG A 167 -4.53 25.18 -18.22
CA ARG A 167 -3.32 25.55 -18.96
C ARG A 167 -3.62 26.35 -20.23
N GLY A 168 -4.71 26.03 -20.93
CA GLY A 168 -5.20 26.81 -22.07
C GLY A 168 -5.68 28.21 -21.66
N GLU A 169 -6.42 28.33 -20.55
CA GLU A 169 -6.85 29.62 -20.00
C GLU A 169 -5.65 30.50 -19.65
N LEU A 170 -4.64 29.94 -18.96
CA LEU A 170 -3.39 30.65 -18.66
C LEU A 170 -2.66 31.11 -19.93
N SER A 171 -2.64 30.28 -20.97
CA SER A 171 -2.04 30.64 -22.27
C SER A 171 -2.76 31.82 -22.93
N SER A 172 -4.10 31.85 -22.88
CA SER A 172 -4.86 32.98 -23.43
C SER A 172 -4.62 34.30 -22.67
N LEU A 173 -4.37 34.23 -21.36
CA LEU A 173 -4.02 35.39 -20.54
C LEU A 173 -2.63 35.95 -20.88
N LEU A 174 -1.69 35.06 -21.22
CA LEU A 174 -0.37 35.43 -21.74
C LEU A 174 -0.52 36.17 -23.08
N ASP A 175 -1.24 35.59 -24.04
CA ASP A 175 -1.41 36.19 -25.38
C ASP A 175 -2.10 37.56 -25.35
N ALA A 176 -2.99 37.80 -24.38
CA ALA A 176 -3.71 39.06 -24.22
C ALA A 176 -2.84 40.20 -23.65
N ARG A 177 -1.72 39.90 -23.00
CA ARG A 177 -0.82 40.90 -22.39
C ARG A 177 0.44 41.04 -23.24
N SER A 178 0.50 42.08 -24.06
CA SER A 178 1.59 42.37 -25.00
C SER A 178 2.95 42.74 -24.37
N ASP A 179 3.03 42.87 -23.03
CA ASP A 179 4.24 43.29 -22.32
C ASP A 179 5.08 42.07 -21.88
N ILE A 180 5.53 41.30 -22.87
CA ILE A 180 6.23 40.01 -22.75
C ILE A 180 7.58 40.13 -22.00
N GLU A 181 8.20 41.31 -21.99
CA GLU A 181 9.52 41.53 -21.38
C GLU A 181 9.50 41.57 -19.84
N GLN A 182 8.33 41.60 -19.22
CA GLN A 182 8.19 41.67 -17.76
C GLN A 182 8.05 40.30 -17.09
N TRP A 183 8.04 39.20 -17.85
CA TRP A 183 7.78 37.87 -17.31
C TRP A 183 9.06 37.21 -16.83
N SER A 184 9.03 36.68 -15.61
CA SER A 184 10.16 35.94 -15.07
C SER A 184 10.33 34.67 -15.90
N SER A 185 11.47 34.55 -16.59
CA SER A 185 11.80 33.39 -17.41
C SER A 185 12.18 32.16 -16.55
N VAL A 186 12.14 32.29 -15.23
CA VAL A 186 12.59 31.28 -14.29
C VAL A 186 11.62 31.23 -13.11
N CYS A 187 10.75 30.22 -13.11
CA CYS A 187 10.07 29.82 -11.88
C CYS A 187 11.12 29.48 -10.81
N PRO A 188 11.09 30.08 -9.61
CA PRO A 188 11.84 29.53 -8.49
C PRO A 188 11.27 28.14 -8.19
N GLY A 189 12.10 27.10 -8.37
CA GLY A 189 11.77 25.70 -8.08
C GLY A 189 12.04 25.31 -6.64
#